data_AF-A0A1V1I1J8-F1
#
_entry.id   AF-A0A1V1I1J8-F1
#
_cell.length_a   1.000
_cell.length_b   1.000
_cell.length_c   1.000
_cell.angle_alpha   90.00
_cell.angle_beta   90.00
_cell.angle_gamma   90.00
#
_symmetry.space_group_name_H-M   'P 1'
#
loop_
_entity.id
_entity.type
_entity.pdbx_description
1 polymer ?
#
loop_
_entity_poly.entity_id
_entity_poly.type
_entity_poly.pdbx_seq_one_letter_code
_entity_poly.pdbx_strand_id
1 'polypeptide(L)' 'MFLESKKMFYENNEVDPIEIYKYLPKLDCKKCRYQSCLSFAIMLAKGEANINRCAHLKGNEYNFKKVKSYVKMP' A
#
# COMPACT_ATOMS: atom_id res chain seq x y z
N MET A 1 -21.00 3.14 -0.25
CA MET A 1 -19.96 2.87 0.77
C MET A 1 -18.54 3.18 0.30
N PHE A 2 -18.13 2.89 -0.95
CA PHE A 2 -16.73 3.15 -1.40
C PHE A 2 -16.34 4.64 -1.53
N LEU A 3 -17.29 5.52 -1.86
CA LEU A 3 -17.04 6.96 -2.01
C LEU A 3 -16.88 7.68 -0.67
N GLU A 4 -17.65 7.28 0.35
CA GLU A 4 -17.57 7.86 1.70
C GLU A 4 -16.22 7.60 2.37
N SER A 5 -15.69 6.38 2.24
CA SER A 5 -14.34 6.06 2.71
C SER A 5 -13.26 6.87 1.99
N LYS A 6 -13.49 7.20 0.71
CA LYS A 6 -12.56 8.02 -0.06
C LYS A 6 -12.56 9.48 0.41
N LYS A 7 -13.76 10.00 0.72
CA LYS A 7 -13.94 11.35 1.29
C LYS A 7 -13.16 11.52 2.60
N MET A 8 -13.22 10.53 3.48
CA MET A 8 -12.45 10.51 4.73
C MET A 8 -10.93 10.67 4.49
N PHE A 9 -10.34 9.94 3.55
CA PHE A 9 -8.90 10.04 3.28
C PHE A 9 -8.51 11.42 2.72
N TYR A 10 -9.32 12.00 1.83
CA TYR A 10 -9.07 13.34 1.28
C TYR A 10 -9.17 14.44 2.36
N GLU A 11 -10.15 14.35 3.25
CA GLU A 11 -10.34 15.33 4.32
C GLU A 11 -9.21 15.30 5.35
N ASN A 12 -8.67 14.12 5.65
CA ASN A 12 -7.57 13.94 6.61
C ASN A 12 -6.18 14.09 5.98
N ASN A 13 -6.08 14.42 4.68
CA ASN A 13 -4.81 14.41 3.92
C ASN A 13 -4.04 13.08 4.04
N GLU A 14 -4.79 11.97 4.18
CA GLU A 14 -4.26 10.62 4.24
C GLU A 14 -4.20 9.99 2.85
N VAL A 15 -3.35 8.98 2.70
CA VAL A 15 -3.25 8.24 1.45
C VAL A 15 -4.35 7.18 1.39
N ASP A 16 -5.17 7.23 0.34
CA ASP A 16 -6.09 6.14 0.02
C ASP A 16 -5.30 4.84 -0.24
N PRO A 17 -5.50 3.75 0.53
CA PRO A 17 -4.82 2.47 0.35
C PRO A 17 -4.96 1.89 -1.07
N ILE A 18 -6.01 2.26 -1.81
CA ILE A 18 -6.23 1.83 -3.18
C ILE A 18 -5.15 2.39 -4.12
N GLU A 19 -4.65 3.60 -3.88
CA GLU A 19 -3.57 4.19 -4.68
C GLU A 19 -2.27 3.40 -4.53
N ILE A 20 -1.99 2.88 -3.33
CA ILE A 20 -0.87 1.96 -3.10
C ILE A 20 -1.13 0.60 -3.73
N TYR A 21 -2.33 0.04 -3.52
CA TYR A 21 -2.71 -1.30 -3.99
C TYR A 21 -2.59 -1.47 -5.52
N LYS A 22 -2.83 -0.40 -6.30
CA LYS A 22 -2.65 -0.39 -7.77
C LYS A 22 -1.27 -0.88 -8.21
N TYR A 23 -0.23 -0.58 -7.42
CA TYR A 23 1.16 -0.90 -7.73
C TYR A 23 1.69 -2.15 -7.01
N LEU A 24 0.88 -2.78 -6.15
CA LEU A 24 1.26 -4.03 -5.52
C LEU A 24 1.10 -5.21 -6.49
N PRO A 25 1.81 -6.34 -6.26
CA PRO A 25 1.76 -7.50 -7.16
C PRO A 25 0.40 -8.23 -7.25
N LYS A 26 -0.53 -7.99 -6.30
CA LYS A 26 -1.86 -8.63 -6.22
C LYS A 26 -1.82 -10.17 -6.23
N LEU A 27 -0.72 -10.73 -5.73
CA LEU A 27 -0.52 -12.18 -5.63
C LEU A 27 -1.12 -12.78 -4.35
N ASP A 28 -1.45 -11.94 -3.37
CA ASP A 28 -1.89 -12.35 -2.02
C ASP A 28 -1.05 -13.49 -1.40
N CYS A 29 0.25 -13.49 -1.72
CA CYS A 29 1.16 -14.60 -1.40
C CYS A 29 1.50 -14.76 0.10
N LYS A 30 1.08 -13.81 0.94
CA LYS A 30 1.31 -13.76 2.40
C LYS A 30 2.78 -13.79 2.87
N LYS A 31 3.77 -13.77 1.97
CA LYS A 31 5.21 -13.76 2.32
C LYS A 31 5.64 -12.53 3.13
N CYS A 32 4.91 -11.41 3.03
CA CYS A 32 5.11 -10.22 3.86
C CYS A 32 4.35 -10.23 5.20
N ARG A 33 3.71 -11.36 5.57
CA ARG A 33 2.90 -11.57 6.79
C ARG A 33 1.56 -10.80 6.86
N TYR A 34 1.05 -10.32 5.73
CA TYR A 34 -0.29 -9.73 5.63
C TYR A 34 -1.23 -10.68 4.87
N GLN A 35 -2.52 -10.69 5.23
CA GLN A 35 -3.51 -11.62 4.67
C GLN A 35 -3.76 -11.42 3.17
N SER A 36 -3.62 -10.20 2.67
CA SER A 36 -3.71 -9.85 1.26
C SER A 36 -2.79 -8.67 0.94
N CYS A 37 -2.55 -8.42 -0.35
CA CYS A 37 -1.90 -7.22 -0.84
C CYS A 37 -2.70 -5.96 -0.45
N LEU A 38 -4.02 -6.02 -0.39
CA LEU A 38 -4.83 -4.89 0.08
C LEU A 38 -4.60 -4.62 1.57
N SER A 39 -4.55 -5.66 2.43
CA SER A 39 -4.20 -5.49 3.83
C SER A 39 -2.80 -4.89 3.99
N PHE A 40 -1.84 -5.29 3.16
CA PHE A 40 -0.51 -4.68 3.15
C PHE A 40 -0.56 -3.20 2.73
N ALA A 41 -1.36 -2.84 1.71
CA ALA A 41 -1.54 -1.46 1.29
C ALA A 41 -2.13 -0.56 2.39
N ILE A 42 -3.11 -1.05 3.15
CA ILE A 42 -3.69 -0.35 4.30
C ILE A 42 -2.60 -0.05 5.35
N MET A 43 -1.78 -1.05 5.67
CA MET A 43 -0.72 -0.90 6.68
C MET A 43 0.42 0.00 6.19
N LEU A 44 0.69 0.01 4.89
CA LEU A 44 1.61 0.96 4.25
C LEU A 44 1.06 2.39 4.29
N ALA A 45 -0.22 2.60 4.00
CA ALA A 45 -0.87 3.91 4.09
C ALA A 45 -0.80 4.49 5.51
N LYS A 46 -0.93 3.63 6.52
CA LYS A 46 -0.79 3.99 7.94
C LYS A 46 0.67 4.22 8.39
N GLY A 47 1.67 3.89 7.56
CA GLY A 47 3.08 3.92 7.96
C GLY A 47 3.49 2.79 8.93
N GLU A 48 2.62 1.81 9.16
CA GLU A 48 2.83 0.68 10.09
C GLU A 48 3.50 -0.53 9.43
N ALA A 49 3.80 -0.44 8.13
CA ALA A 49 4.46 -1.48 7.36
C ALA A 49 5.68 -0.94 6.61
N ASN A 50 6.74 -1.76 6.52
CA ASN A 50 7.90 -1.44 5.70
C ASN A 50 7.72 -2.02 4.29
N ILE A 51 7.82 -1.16 3.26
CA ILE A 51 7.71 -1.54 1.83
C ILE A 51 8.65 -2.71 1.46
N ASN A 52 9.82 -2.81 2.10
CA ASN A 52 10.81 -3.84 1.84
C ASN A 52 10.39 -5.25 2.27
N ARG A 53 9.26 -5.41 2.98
CA ARG A 53 8.72 -6.73 3.35
C ARG A 53 8.15 -7.49 2.15
N CYS A 54 7.79 -6.83 1.05
CA CYS A 54 7.27 -7.50 -0.14
C CYS A 54 8.40 -7.92 -1.09
N ALA A 55 8.76 -9.20 -1.08
CA ALA A 55 9.80 -9.75 -1.99
C ALA A 55 9.45 -9.55 -3.47
N HIS A 56 8.16 -9.68 -3.83
CA HIS A 56 7.70 -9.56 -5.20
C HIS A 56 7.64 -8.11 -5.71
N LEU A 57 7.60 -7.11 -4.82
CA LEU A 57 7.62 -5.69 -5.20
C LEU A 57 9.04 -5.20 -5.51
N LYS A 58 10.06 -5.72 -4.80
CA LYS A 58 11.47 -5.36 -5.05
C LYS A 58 11.96 -5.69 -6.45
N GLY A 59 11.39 -6.72 -7.08
CA GLY A 59 11.71 -7.09 -8.47
C GLY A 59 11.13 -6.16 -9.53
N ASN A 60 10.33 -5.16 -9.15
CA ASN A 60 9.75 -4.19 -10.07
C ASN A 60 10.05 -2.77 -9.56
N GLU A 61 11.14 -2.18 -10.07
CA GLU A 61 11.65 -0.89 -9.62
C GLU A 61 10.65 0.26 -9.81
N TYR A 62 9.91 0.25 -10.93
CA TYR A 62 8.88 1.25 -11.20
C TYR A 62 7.77 1.23 -10.15
N ASN A 63 7.19 0.05 -9.89
CA ASN A 63 6.15 -0.11 -8.87
C ASN A 63 6.68 0.21 -7.48
N PHE A 64 7.92 -0.18 -7.17
CA PHE A 64 8.56 0.14 -5.90
C PHE A 64 8.68 1.66 -5.70
N LYS A 65 9.14 2.40 -6.72
CA LYS A 65 9.22 3.87 -6.69
C LYS A 65 7.85 4.51 -6.52
N LYS A 66 6.82 4.00 -7.22
CA LYS A 66 5.44 4.49 -7.10
C LYS A 66 4.88 4.29 -5.70
N VAL A 67 5.01 3.10 -5.11
CA VAL A 67 4.58 2.88 -3.72
C VAL A 67 5.36 3.77 -2.76
N LYS A 68 6.68 3.95 -2.97
CA LYS A 68 7.52 4.82 -2.15
C LYS A 68 7.08 6.30 -2.17
N SER A 69 6.48 6.80 -3.26
CA SER A 69 5.96 8.17 -3.30
C SER A 69 4.66 8.39 -2.51
N TYR A 70 3.95 7.31 -2.15
CA TYR A 70 2.72 7.40 -1.36
C TYR A 70 2.96 7.19 0.13
N VAL A 71 3.93 6.35 0.50
CA VAL A 71 4.15 5.99 1.90
C VAL A 71 5.04 7.02 2.60
N LYS A 72 4.57 7.53 3.73
CA LYS A 72 5.43 8.25 4.67
C LYS A 72 6.27 7.20 5.38
N MET A 73 7.51 7.04 4.94
CA MET A 73 8.48 6.16 5.59
C MET A 73 8.82 6.77 6.96
N PRO A 74 8.77 6.01 8.07
CA PRO A 74 9.53 6.41 9.26
C PRO A 74 11.03 6.39 8.96
#